data_AF-A0A8S3ZLY6-F1
#
_entry.id   AF-A0A8S3ZLY6-F1
#
_cell.length_a   1.000
_cell.length_b   1.000
_cell.length_c   1.000
_cell.angle_alpha   90.00
_cell.angle_beta   90.00
_cell.angle_gamma   90.00
#
_symmetry.space_group_name_H-M   'P 1'
#
loop_
_entity.id
_entity.type
_entity.pdbx_description
1 polymer ?
#
loop_
_entity_poly.entity_id
_entity_poly.type
_entity_poly.pdbx_seq_one_letter_code
_entity_poly.pdbx_strand_id
1 'polypeptide(L)'
;MSSSFATTLSDAKVDALQKVVSNGRVKYLCFTKCTDSESWVINVTDGIDLWLLELDVHGLEAQKDLSGIDSIEAFLIRFRNGFQSGEVTVGRIGTKVTLSVGKGASAIELDLFEAKAAEKKLELQSVLFSLAECCSRLEVQLTAASQQIETLKAQKNQAGGLNPFMDASPKKGAGQNKAKVRKVGMSVINPSSRRKKAATGVVFEGN
;
A
#
# COMPACT_ATOMS: atom_id res chain seq x y z
N MET A 1 -22.83 -9.15 23.57
CA MET A 1 -23.41 -8.06 22.75
C MET A 1 -23.13 -8.41 21.31
N SER A 2 -24.16 -8.49 20.46
CA SER A 2 -23.94 -8.65 19.01
C SER A 2 -23.24 -7.40 18.49
N SER A 3 -22.21 -7.53 17.66
CA SER A 3 -21.66 -6.37 16.93
C SER A 3 -22.75 -5.83 16.02
N SER A 4 -22.78 -4.51 15.82
CA SER A 4 -23.64 -3.92 14.80
C SER A 4 -23.13 -4.31 13.40
N PHE A 5 -24.00 -4.23 12.41
CA PHE A 5 -23.63 -4.52 11.02
C PHE A 5 -22.49 -3.60 10.56
N ALA A 6 -22.61 -2.30 10.82
CA ALA A 6 -21.56 -1.31 10.54
C ALA A 6 -20.21 -1.65 11.18
N THR A 7 -20.21 -2.04 12.47
CA THR A 7 -18.97 -2.43 13.16
C THR A 7 -18.33 -3.63 12.47
N THR A 8 -19.13 -4.62 12.07
CA THR A 8 -18.63 -5.81 11.36
C THR A 8 -17.95 -5.44 10.04
N LEU A 9 -18.55 -4.53 9.26
CA LEU A 9 -17.97 -4.04 8.00
C LEU A 9 -16.68 -3.24 8.22
N SER A 10 -16.66 -2.39 9.24
CA SER A 10 -15.51 -1.53 9.57
C SER A 10 -14.34 -2.33 10.14
N ASP A 11 -14.61 -3.31 11.01
CA ASP A 11 -13.60 -4.25 11.52
C ASP A 11 -12.97 -5.06 10.38
N ALA A 12 -13.81 -5.48 9.43
CA ALA A 12 -13.37 -6.13 8.20
C ALA A 12 -12.70 -5.16 7.21
N LYS A 13 -12.77 -3.83 7.41
CA LYS A 13 -12.23 -2.78 6.53
C LYS A 13 -12.77 -2.87 5.11
N VAL A 14 -14.07 -3.13 4.98
CA VAL A 14 -14.79 -3.18 3.70
C VAL A 14 -15.75 -1.99 3.52
N ASP A 15 -15.84 -1.13 4.52
CA ASP A 15 -16.74 0.02 4.62
C ASP A 15 -16.30 1.23 3.79
N ALA A 16 -15.06 1.27 3.32
CA ALA A 16 -14.52 2.37 2.51
C ALA A 16 -13.43 1.90 1.52
N LEU A 17 -13.70 0.81 0.79
CA LEU A 17 -12.78 0.34 -0.24
C LEU A 17 -12.97 1.14 -1.52
N GLN A 18 -11.88 1.31 -2.28
CA GLN A 18 -11.95 1.88 -3.62
C GLN A 18 -10.88 1.28 -4.53
N LYS A 19 -11.22 1.12 -5.81
CA LYS A 19 -10.30 0.66 -6.85
C LYS A 19 -10.69 1.22 -8.21
N VAL A 20 -9.71 1.75 -8.94
CA VAL A 20 -9.89 2.06 -10.36
C VAL A 20 -9.49 0.85 -11.18
N VAL A 21 -10.38 0.42 -12.08
CA VAL A 21 -10.17 -0.70 -12.99
C VAL A 21 -10.45 -0.27 -14.43
N SER A 22 -10.02 -1.06 -15.40
CA SER A 22 -10.28 -0.80 -16.81
C SER A 22 -10.87 -2.04 -17.46
N ASN A 23 -11.90 -1.84 -18.28
CA ASN A 23 -12.40 -2.86 -19.20
C ASN A 23 -12.36 -2.26 -20.62
N GLY A 24 -11.45 -2.76 -21.44
CA GLY A 24 -11.14 -2.17 -22.74
C GLY A 24 -10.65 -0.73 -22.62
N ARG A 25 -11.41 0.22 -23.19
CA ARG A 25 -11.08 1.66 -23.18
C ARG A 25 -11.79 2.44 -22.06
N VAL A 26 -12.69 1.79 -21.33
CA VAL A 26 -13.48 2.44 -20.28
C VAL A 26 -12.80 2.19 -18.93
N LYS A 27 -12.73 3.25 -18.13
CA LYS A 27 -12.28 3.17 -16.74
C LYS A 27 -13.49 3.18 -15.83
N TYR A 28 -13.40 2.42 -14.76
CA TYR A 28 -14.41 2.37 -13.72
C TYR A 28 -13.77 2.65 -12.37
N LEU A 29 -14.45 3.40 -11.52
CA LEU A 29 -14.19 3.48 -10.09
C LEU A 29 -15.18 2.54 -9.39
N CYS A 30 -14.66 1.50 -8.76
CA CYS A 30 -15.40 0.62 -7.87
C CYS A 30 -15.15 1.10 -6.44
N PHE A 31 -16.18 1.28 -5.64
CA PHE A 31 -16.02 1.70 -4.25
C PHE A 31 -17.15 1.19 -3.36
N THR A 32 -16.88 1.11 -2.06
CA THR A 32 -17.87 0.70 -1.06
C THR A 32 -18.09 1.79 -0.04
N LYS A 33 -19.28 1.81 0.55
CA LYS A 33 -19.62 2.65 1.69
C LYS A 33 -20.59 1.93 2.62
N CYS A 34 -20.56 2.27 3.91
CA CYS A 34 -21.62 1.91 4.83
C CYS A 34 -22.58 3.11 5.01
N THR A 35 -23.87 2.87 4.84
CA THR A 35 -24.93 3.87 4.99
C THR A 35 -25.77 3.56 6.23
N ASP A 36 -26.01 4.60 7.03
CA ASP A 36 -26.92 4.60 8.19
C ASP A 36 -26.75 3.44 9.18
N SER A 37 -25.56 2.85 9.21
CA SER A 37 -25.17 1.66 9.99
C SER A 37 -25.91 0.35 9.69
N GLU A 38 -26.78 0.33 8.68
CA GLU A 38 -27.68 -0.78 8.39
C GLU A 38 -27.48 -1.37 6.99
N SER A 39 -26.83 -0.64 6.08
CA SER A 39 -26.57 -1.14 4.74
C SER A 39 -25.13 -0.93 4.27
N TRP A 40 -24.67 -1.90 3.47
CA TRP A 40 -23.40 -1.88 2.77
C TRP A 40 -23.67 -1.67 1.29
N VAL A 41 -23.20 -0.56 0.75
CA VAL A 41 -23.42 -0.19 -0.64
C VAL A 41 -22.13 -0.40 -1.43
N ILE A 42 -22.20 -1.26 -2.43
CA ILE A 42 -21.15 -1.46 -3.42
C ILE A 42 -21.52 -0.64 -4.65
N ASN A 43 -20.61 0.21 -5.10
CA ASN A 43 -20.83 1.15 -6.19
C ASN A 43 -19.79 0.92 -7.30
N VAL A 44 -20.22 1.13 -8.54
CA VAL A 44 -19.36 1.23 -9.72
C VAL A 44 -19.78 2.44 -10.52
N THR A 45 -18.83 3.25 -10.98
CA THR A 45 -19.08 4.37 -11.89
C THR A 45 -18.03 4.45 -12.98
N ASP A 46 -18.42 4.86 -14.19
CA ASP A 46 -17.51 5.24 -15.28
C ASP A 46 -17.23 6.76 -15.33
N GLY A 47 -17.71 7.50 -14.33
CA GLY A 47 -17.65 8.96 -14.25
C GLY A 47 -18.87 9.67 -14.85
N ILE A 48 -19.80 8.93 -15.45
CA ILE A 48 -21.05 9.46 -16.03
C ILE A 48 -22.26 8.76 -15.40
N ASP A 49 -22.22 7.43 -15.44
CA ASP A 49 -23.24 6.56 -14.91
C ASP A 49 -22.82 5.96 -13.56
N LEU A 50 -23.79 5.55 -12.76
CA LEU A 50 -23.58 4.95 -11.45
C LEU A 50 -24.43 3.68 -11.36
N TRP A 51 -23.79 2.58 -10.95
CA TRP A 51 -24.44 1.33 -10.61
C TRP A 51 -24.18 1.02 -9.14
N LEU A 52 -25.19 0.53 -8.45
CA LEU A 52 -25.07 0.16 -7.06
C LEU A 52 -25.74 -1.18 -6.76
N LEU A 53 -25.26 -1.80 -5.68
CA LEU A 53 -25.90 -2.90 -4.98
C LEU A 53 -25.88 -2.56 -3.50
N GLU A 54 -27.06 -2.51 -2.88
CA GLU A 54 -27.22 -2.28 -1.46
C GLU A 54 -27.53 -3.61 -0.77
N LEU A 55 -26.73 -3.95 0.24
CA LEU A 55 -26.86 -5.18 1.01
C LEU A 55 -27.13 -4.82 2.48
N ASP A 56 -28.25 -5.29 3.00
CA ASP A 56 -28.46 -5.42 4.44
C ASP A 56 -27.80 -6.71 4.96
N VAL A 57 -28.02 -7.03 6.23
CA VAL A 57 -27.48 -8.25 6.87
C VAL A 57 -27.91 -9.50 6.10
N HIS A 58 -29.17 -9.58 5.67
CA HIS A 58 -29.70 -10.74 4.96
C HIS A 58 -29.16 -10.85 3.53
N GLY A 59 -29.05 -9.72 2.83
CA GLY A 59 -28.44 -9.63 1.52
C GLY A 59 -26.97 -10.06 1.54
N LEU A 60 -26.21 -9.64 2.56
CA LEU A 60 -24.83 -10.08 2.73
C LEU A 60 -24.73 -11.60 2.95
N GLU A 61 -25.61 -12.17 3.78
CA GLU A 61 -25.66 -13.62 4.01
C GLU A 61 -25.98 -14.39 2.72
N ALA A 62 -26.95 -13.91 1.94
CA ALA A 62 -27.32 -14.51 0.67
C ALA A 62 -26.17 -14.44 -0.36
N GLN A 63 -25.44 -13.32 -0.43
CA GLN A 63 -24.27 -13.19 -1.30
C GLN A 63 -23.12 -14.11 -0.88
N LYS A 64 -22.92 -14.28 0.43
CA LYS A 64 -21.96 -15.25 0.98
C LYS A 64 -22.31 -16.68 0.55
N ASP A 65 -23.56 -17.07 0.71
CA ASP A 65 -24.06 -18.41 0.32
C ASP A 65 -23.92 -18.64 -1.19
N LEU A 66 -24.30 -17.66 -2.01
CA LEU A 66 -24.19 -17.74 -3.47
C LEU A 66 -22.72 -17.90 -3.92
N SER A 67 -21.79 -17.29 -3.18
CA SER A 67 -20.35 -17.41 -3.43
C SER A 67 -19.75 -18.72 -2.89
N GLY A 68 -20.53 -19.56 -2.21
CA GLY A 68 -20.05 -20.80 -1.61
C GLY A 68 -19.02 -20.58 -0.50
N ILE A 69 -19.14 -19.49 0.26
CA ILE A 69 -18.21 -19.16 1.34
C ILE A 69 -18.82 -19.49 2.70
N ASP A 70 -18.04 -20.12 3.58
CA ASP A 70 -18.55 -20.73 4.81
C ASP A 70 -18.96 -19.73 5.89
N SER A 71 -18.39 -18.52 5.90
CA SER A 71 -18.69 -17.49 6.89
C SER A 71 -18.65 -16.07 6.33
N ILE A 72 -19.40 -15.16 6.96
CA ILE A 72 -19.41 -13.73 6.59
C ILE A 72 -18.01 -13.13 6.73
N GLU A 73 -17.29 -13.47 7.80
CA GLU A 73 -15.92 -13.00 8.00
C GLU A 73 -15.00 -13.43 6.83
N ALA A 74 -15.05 -14.69 6.41
CA ALA A 74 -14.26 -15.17 5.28
C ALA A 74 -14.65 -14.48 3.97
N PHE A 75 -15.95 -14.22 3.77
CA PHE A 75 -16.45 -13.48 2.61
C PHE A 75 -15.90 -12.05 2.57
N LEU A 76 -16.02 -11.31 3.67
CA LEU A 76 -15.55 -9.93 3.78
C LEU A 76 -14.02 -9.83 3.64
N ILE A 77 -13.27 -10.76 4.24
CA ILE A 77 -11.81 -10.83 4.07
C ILE A 77 -11.44 -11.08 2.61
N ARG A 78 -12.09 -12.04 1.94
CA ARG A 78 -11.84 -12.32 0.52
C ARG A 78 -12.17 -11.10 -0.35
N PHE A 79 -13.30 -10.44 -0.09
CA PHE A 79 -13.70 -9.22 -0.79
C PHE A 79 -12.66 -8.11 -0.64
N ARG A 80 -12.24 -7.81 0.59
CA ARG A 80 -11.17 -6.83 0.86
C ARG A 80 -9.88 -7.17 0.15
N ASN A 81 -9.44 -8.43 0.25
CA ASN A 81 -8.18 -8.86 -0.34
C ASN A 81 -8.18 -8.68 -1.85
N GLY A 82 -9.31 -8.94 -2.53
CA GLY A 82 -9.46 -8.70 -3.97
C GLY A 82 -9.26 -7.23 -4.34
N PHE A 83 -9.84 -6.29 -3.58
CA PHE A 83 -9.60 -4.85 -3.79
C PHE A 83 -8.12 -4.47 -3.59
N GLN A 84 -7.50 -4.97 -2.53
CA GLN A 84 -6.10 -4.66 -2.18
C GLN A 84 -5.13 -5.24 -3.21
N SER A 85 -5.34 -6.48 -3.66
CA SER A 85 -4.50 -7.13 -4.68
C SER A 85 -4.79 -6.63 -6.10
N GLY A 86 -5.90 -5.90 -6.30
CA GLY A 86 -6.34 -5.44 -7.61
C GLY A 86 -6.96 -6.53 -8.48
N GLU A 87 -7.43 -7.60 -7.85
CA GLU A 87 -8.23 -8.66 -8.46
C GLU A 87 -9.69 -8.21 -8.51
N VAL A 88 -9.94 -7.11 -9.22
CA VAL A 88 -11.27 -6.54 -9.41
C VAL A 88 -11.49 -6.34 -10.90
N THR A 89 -12.59 -6.88 -11.42
CA THR A 89 -12.99 -6.72 -12.81
C THR A 89 -14.43 -6.29 -12.92
N VAL A 90 -14.74 -5.52 -13.97
CA VAL A 90 -16.08 -5.00 -14.23
C VAL A 90 -16.50 -5.43 -15.63
N GLY A 91 -17.65 -6.09 -15.75
CA GLY A 91 -18.32 -6.38 -17.01
C GLY A 91 -19.64 -5.62 -17.12
N ARG A 92 -19.95 -5.03 -18.27
CA ARG A 92 -21.23 -4.34 -18.50
C ARG A 92 -22.04 -5.07 -19.56
N ILE A 93 -23.30 -5.36 -19.26
CA ILE A 93 -24.26 -5.94 -20.20
C ILE A 93 -25.56 -5.13 -20.10
N GLY A 94 -25.82 -4.29 -21.11
CA GLY A 94 -26.95 -3.37 -21.11
C GLY A 94 -26.88 -2.36 -19.95
N THR A 95 -27.89 -2.38 -19.08
CA THR A 95 -28.00 -1.53 -17.87
C THR A 95 -27.43 -2.20 -16.62
N LYS A 96 -26.96 -3.45 -16.72
CA LYS A 96 -26.38 -4.21 -15.62
C LYS A 96 -24.85 -4.15 -15.66
N VAL A 97 -24.26 -4.00 -14.49
CA VAL A 97 -22.81 -4.14 -14.29
C VAL A 97 -22.55 -5.32 -13.37
N THR A 98 -21.69 -6.23 -13.78
CA THR A 98 -21.19 -7.31 -12.93
C THR A 98 -19.80 -6.94 -12.42
N LEU A 99 -19.65 -6.86 -11.11
CA LEU A 99 -18.38 -6.67 -10.41
C LEU A 99 -17.88 -8.03 -9.93
N SER A 100 -16.71 -8.45 -10.40
CA SER A 100 -16.05 -9.66 -9.91
C SER A 100 -14.87 -9.29 -9.02
N VAL A 101 -14.79 -9.88 -7.83
CA VAL A 101 -13.75 -9.63 -6.82
C VAL A 101 -13.05 -10.94 -6.47
N GLY A 102 -11.77 -11.04 -6.80
CA GLY A 102 -10.95 -12.25 -6.69
C GLY A 102 -10.56 -12.82 -8.06
N LYS A 103 -10.08 -14.06 -8.07
CA LYS A 103 -9.54 -14.74 -9.26
C LYS A 103 -10.33 -15.99 -9.61
N GLY A 104 -10.60 -16.15 -10.91
CA GLY A 104 -11.13 -17.37 -11.51
C GLY A 104 -12.45 -17.82 -10.87
N ALA A 105 -12.62 -19.13 -10.73
CA ALA A 105 -13.85 -19.75 -10.22
C ALA A 105 -14.15 -19.47 -8.73
N SER A 106 -13.25 -18.80 -8.01
CA SER A 106 -13.45 -18.40 -6.61
C SER A 106 -13.70 -16.90 -6.45
N ALA A 107 -13.90 -16.18 -7.56
CA ALA A 107 -14.28 -14.78 -7.51
C ALA A 107 -15.70 -14.62 -6.96
N ILE A 108 -15.89 -13.59 -6.14
CA ILE A 108 -17.22 -13.14 -5.72
C ILE A 108 -17.78 -12.32 -6.88
N GLU A 109 -18.94 -12.68 -7.39
CA GLU A 109 -19.63 -11.95 -8.47
C GLU A 109 -20.86 -11.23 -7.92
N LEU A 110 -20.92 -9.92 -8.14
CA LEU A 110 -22.02 -9.08 -7.72
C LEU A 110 -22.64 -8.42 -8.95
N ASP A 111 -23.96 -8.51 -9.06
CA ASP A 111 -24.73 -7.77 -10.06
C ASP A 111 -25.20 -6.44 -9.47
N LEU A 112 -24.82 -5.35 -10.11
CA LEU A 112 -25.18 -3.98 -9.77
C LEU A 112 -26.10 -3.39 -10.85
N PHE A 113 -27.01 -2.53 -10.41
CA PHE A 113 -28.02 -1.93 -11.27
C PHE A 113 -27.91 -0.40 -11.27
N GLU A 114 -28.30 0.22 -12.38
CA GLU A 114 -28.16 1.65 -12.57
C GLU A 114 -28.99 2.42 -11.53
N ALA A 115 -28.35 3.37 -10.86
CA ALA A 115 -28.97 4.20 -9.84
C ALA A 115 -29.98 5.18 -10.45
N LYS A 116 -30.94 5.65 -9.63
CA LYS A 116 -31.89 6.67 -10.09
C LYS A 116 -31.15 7.99 -10.34
N ALA A 117 -31.69 8.81 -11.24
CA ALA A 117 -31.04 10.07 -11.65
C ALA A 117 -30.67 11.00 -10.48
N ALA A 118 -31.51 11.09 -9.44
CA ALA A 118 -31.23 11.90 -8.26
C ALA A 118 -30.07 11.34 -7.42
N GLU A 119 -30.06 10.04 -7.15
CA GLU A 119 -29.01 9.33 -6.41
C GLU A 119 -27.67 9.44 -7.14
N LYS A 120 -27.69 9.17 -8.45
CA LYS A 120 -26.52 9.30 -9.34
C LYS A 120 -25.85 10.67 -9.22
N LYS A 121 -26.65 11.74 -9.31
CA LYS A 121 -26.11 13.11 -9.26
C LYS A 121 -25.44 13.40 -7.92
N LEU A 122 -26.09 13.06 -6.81
CA LEU A 122 -25.58 13.31 -5.47
C LEU A 122 -24.32 12.49 -5.18
N GLU A 123 -24.31 11.22 -5.59
CA GLU A 123 -23.17 10.35 -5.34
C GLU A 123 -21.94 10.76 -6.16
N LEU A 124 -22.11 11.07 -7.45
CA LEU A 124 -21.00 11.54 -8.28
C LEU A 124 -20.44 12.87 -7.78
N GLN A 125 -21.29 13.75 -7.27
CA GLN A 125 -20.85 14.99 -6.62
C GLN A 125 -20.05 14.68 -5.34
N SER A 126 -20.53 13.77 -4.51
CA SER A 126 -19.85 13.35 -3.28
C SER A 126 -18.48 12.74 -3.58
N VAL A 127 -18.39 11.84 -4.57
CA VAL A 127 -17.13 11.23 -5.02
C VAL A 127 -16.15 12.31 -5.51
N LEU A 128 -16.61 13.26 -6.32
CA LEU A 128 -15.78 14.34 -6.85
C LEU A 128 -15.14 15.17 -5.71
N PHE A 129 -15.95 15.63 -4.76
CA PHE A 129 -15.43 16.43 -3.64
C PHE A 129 -14.58 15.61 -2.69
N SER A 130 -14.97 14.38 -2.38
CA SER A 130 -14.19 13.46 -1.56
C SER A 130 -12.80 13.22 -2.15
N LEU A 131 -12.70 13.03 -3.47
CA LEU A 131 -11.40 12.90 -4.15
C LEU A 131 -10.57 14.17 -4.05
N ALA A 132 -11.16 15.36 -4.26
CA ALA A 132 -10.46 16.63 -4.14
C ALA A 132 -9.93 16.89 -2.71
N GLU A 133 -10.73 16.56 -1.69
CA GLU A 133 -10.33 16.64 -0.28
C GLU A 133 -9.23 15.62 0.06
N CYS A 134 -9.33 14.40 -0.47
CA CYS A 134 -8.29 13.38 -0.31
C CYS A 134 -6.97 13.83 -0.93
N CYS A 135 -6.98 14.38 -2.14
CA CYS A 135 -5.79 14.93 -2.79
C CYS A 135 -5.15 16.04 -1.94
N SER A 136 -5.95 17.03 -1.52
CA SER A 136 -5.47 18.13 -0.68
C SER A 136 -4.85 17.63 0.64
N ARG A 137 -5.50 16.67 1.30
CA ARG A 137 -5.00 16.07 2.54
C ARG A 137 -3.71 15.28 2.33
N LEU A 138 -3.62 14.51 1.25
CA LEU A 138 -2.42 13.74 0.91
C LEU A 138 -1.24 14.66 0.59
N GLU A 139 -1.46 15.78 -0.09
CA GLU A 139 -0.41 16.79 -0.35
C GLU A 139 0.15 17.38 0.95
N VAL A 140 -0.73 17.72 1.91
CA VAL A 140 -0.32 18.20 3.24
C VAL A 140 0.48 17.13 3.99
N GLN A 141 0.00 15.88 4.01
CA GLN A 141 0.69 14.77 4.68
C GLN A 141 2.05 14.47 4.05
N LEU A 142 2.14 14.50 2.71
CA LEU A 142 3.38 14.29 1.97
C LEU A 142 4.41 15.38 2.28
N THR A 143 3.96 16.63 2.36
CA THR A 143 4.80 17.77 2.72
C THR A 143 5.33 17.63 4.14
N ALA A 144 4.47 17.32 5.11
CA ALA A 144 4.86 17.11 6.50
C ALA A 144 5.86 15.95 6.65
N ALA A 145 5.61 14.81 5.99
CA ALA A 145 6.51 13.66 6.01
C ALA A 145 7.89 14.00 5.40
N SER A 146 7.91 14.79 4.32
CA SER A 146 9.15 15.23 3.67
C SER A 146 9.99 16.13 4.57
N GLN A 147 9.36 17.09 5.26
CA GLN A 147 10.03 17.97 6.22
C GLN A 147 10.59 17.20 7.44
N GLN A 148 9.85 16.19 7.93
CA GLN A 148 10.34 15.31 8.99
C GLN A 148 11.58 14.53 8.54
N ILE A 149 11.58 13.99 7.32
CA ILE A 149 12.74 13.28 6.76
C ILE A 149 13.94 14.21 6.64
N GLU A 150 13.75 15.45 6.18
CA GLU A 150 14.84 16.43 6.07
C GLU A 150 15.41 16.81 7.43
N THR A 151 14.56 17.05 8.42
CA THR A 151 14.96 17.35 9.80
C THR A 151 15.77 16.21 10.41
N LEU A 152 15.32 14.96 10.23
CA LEU A 152 16.04 13.78 10.71
C LEU A 152 17.41 13.61 10.03
N LYS A 153 17.51 13.91 8.73
CA LYS A 153 18.78 13.92 8.00
C LYS A 153 19.73 15.00 8.51
N ALA A 154 19.22 16.22 8.77
CA ALA A 154 19.99 17.33 9.30
C ALA A 154 20.54 17.01 10.70
N GLN A 155 19.73 16.43 11.59
CA GLN A 155 20.14 16.00 12.93
C GLN A 155 21.23 14.90 12.87
N LYS A 156 21.09 13.92 11.97
CA LYS A 156 22.11 12.89 11.77
C LYS A 156 23.45 13.47 11.31
N ASN A 157 23.42 14.51 10.46
CA ASN A 157 24.63 15.17 9.98
C ASN A 157 25.27 16.07 11.07
N GLN A 158 24.49 16.66 11.97
CA GLN A 158 25.01 17.44 13.10
C GLN A 158 25.59 16.56 14.23
N ALA A 159 25.02 15.38 14.48
CA ALA A 159 25.54 14.43 15.46
C ALA A 159 26.88 13.77 15.06
N GLY A 160 27.27 13.86 13.77
CA GLY A 160 28.58 13.41 13.28
C GLY A 160 29.72 14.42 13.44
N GLY A 161 29.44 15.64 13.94
CA GLY A 161 30.38 16.77 13.90
C GLY A 161 30.83 17.34 15.25
N LEU A 162 30.38 16.81 16.39
CA LEU A 162 30.67 17.40 17.70
C LEU A 162 31.22 16.38 18.70
N ASN A 163 32.53 16.17 18.64
CA ASN A 163 33.33 15.86 19.82
C ASN A 163 34.16 17.10 20.20
N PRO A 164 33.63 18.06 20.99
CA PRO A 164 34.41 19.21 21.43
C PRO A 164 35.29 18.91 22.66
N PHE A 165 35.39 17.64 23.11
CA PHE A 165 36.07 17.26 24.36
C PHE A 165 37.43 16.58 24.19
N MET A 166 38.07 16.67 23.03
CA MET A 166 39.46 16.21 22.87
C MET A 166 40.39 17.34 22.43
N ASP A 167 40.39 18.46 23.16
CA ASP A 167 41.53 19.38 23.16
C ASP A 167 41.94 19.71 24.61
N ALA A 168 42.48 18.69 25.27
CA ALA A 168 43.22 18.87 26.50
C ALA A 168 44.32 17.81 26.55
N SER A 169 45.50 18.14 26.04
CA SER A 169 46.73 17.42 26.38
C SER A 169 47.89 18.40 26.53
N PRO A 170 48.53 18.48 27.71
CA PRO A 170 49.61 19.41 27.96
C PRO A 170 50.93 18.96 27.32
N LYS A 171 51.75 19.96 26.98
CA LYS A 171 53.14 19.86 26.46
C LYS A 171 53.99 18.77 27.15
N LYS A 172 54.65 17.92 26.35
CA LYS A 172 56.12 17.66 26.31
C LYS A 172 56.42 16.36 25.56
N GLY A 173 57.42 16.39 24.66
CA GLY A 173 58.12 15.18 24.23
C GLY A 173 58.51 15.17 22.77
N ALA A 174 59.82 15.30 22.51
CA ALA A 174 60.45 15.17 21.21
C ALA A 174 60.20 13.80 20.55
N GLY A 175 60.17 13.76 19.22
CA GLY A 175 60.22 12.49 18.49
C GLY A 175 59.70 12.61 17.06
N GLN A 176 60.63 12.77 16.11
CA GLN A 176 60.39 12.64 14.68
C GLN A 176 59.64 11.34 14.35
N ASN A 177 58.65 11.38 13.45
CA ASN A 177 58.51 10.36 12.41
C ASN A 177 57.56 10.77 11.28
N LYS A 178 58.03 10.53 10.06
CA LYS A 178 57.49 10.99 8.78
C LYS A 178 56.13 10.37 8.45
N ALA A 179 55.25 11.17 7.86
CA ALA A 179 53.97 10.74 7.31
C ALA A 179 54.15 9.67 6.21
N LYS A 180 53.55 8.49 6.39
CA LYS A 180 53.37 7.52 5.30
C LYS A 180 52.05 7.79 4.58
N VAL A 181 52.18 8.30 3.36
CA VAL A 181 51.12 8.40 2.35
C VAL A 181 50.46 7.04 2.16
N ARG A 182 49.15 6.94 2.44
CA ARG A 182 48.34 5.74 2.12
C ARG A 182 47.94 5.81 0.64
N LYS A 183 48.40 4.83 -0.14
CA LYS A 183 47.95 4.60 -1.53
C LYS A 183 46.47 4.21 -1.54
N VAL A 184 45.74 4.84 -2.46
CA VAL A 184 44.35 4.55 -2.82
C VAL A 184 44.25 3.13 -3.38
N GLY A 185 43.22 2.37 -2.99
CA GLY A 185 42.87 1.10 -3.65
C GLY A 185 42.89 -0.17 -2.79
N MET A 186 42.44 -0.12 -1.53
CA MET A 186 42.11 -1.36 -0.80
C MET A 186 40.65 -1.32 -0.36
N SER A 187 39.84 -2.06 -1.11
CA SER A 187 38.43 -2.32 -0.88
C SER A 187 38.19 -2.84 0.54
N VAL A 188 37.32 -2.14 1.25
CA VAL A 188 36.64 -2.62 2.46
C VAL A 188 35.48 -3.47 1.96
N ILE A 189 35.60 -4.79 2.02
CA ILE A 189 34.55 -5.81 2.23
C ILE A 189 35.20 -7.18 1.99
N ASN A 190 35.45 -7.95 3.07
CA ASN A 190 34.87 -9.30 3.20
C ASN A 190 35.07 -9.84 4.65
N PRO A 191 34.00 -10.13 5.42
CA PRO A 191 34.08 -10.46 6.85
C PRO A 191 34.54 -11.89 7.22
N SER A 192 35.04 -12.71 6.30
CA SER A 192 35.24 -14.15 6.59
C SER A 192 36.44 -14.81 5.91
N SER A 193 37.62 -14.19 5.93
CA SER A 193 38.84 -14.81 5.36
C SER A 193 39.90 -15.17 6.42
N ARG A 194 40.01 -16.48 6.69
CA ARG A 194 41.09 -17.10 7.47
C ARG A 194 42.44 -16.90 6.76
N ARG A 195 43.45 -16.42 7.50
CA ARG A 195 44.84 -16.28 7.00
C ARG A 195 45.40 -17.66 6.59
N LYS A 196 45.71 -17.85 5.31
CA LYS A 196 46.60 -18.94 4.83
C LYS A 196 47.97 -18.35 4.51
N LYS A 197 49.03 -18.96 5.09
CA LYS A 197 50.44 -18.63 4.83
C LYS A 197 50.83 -19.01 3.40
N ALA A 198 51.71 -18.21 2.79
CA ALA A 198 52.19 -18.40 1.42
C ALA A 198 53.03 -19.67 1.28
N ALA A 199 52.84 -20.41 0.19
CA ALA A 199 53.70 -21.51 -0.23
C ALA A 199 54.76 -21.00 -1.22
N THR A 200 56.01 -21.38 -0.96
CA THR A 200 57.21 -21.12 -1.75
C THR A 200 57.19 -21.89 -3.09
N GLY A 201 57.75 -21.27 -4.12
CA GLY A 201 57.61 -21.66 -5.52
C GLY A 201 58.31 -22.95 -5.94
N VAL A 202 58.05 -23.34 -7.18
CA VAL A 202 58.77 -24.40 -7.90
C VAL A 202 59.05 -23.89 -9.32
N VAL A 203 60.29 -24.08 -9.77
CA VAL A 203 60.85 -23.68 -11.06
C VAL A 203 60.47 -24.73 -12.12
N PHE A 204 60.13 -24.30 -13.33
CA PHE A 204 59.96 -25.19 -14.48
C PHE A 204 61.15 -25.06 -15.42
N GLU A 205 61.88 -26.15 -15.66
CA GLU A 205 62.74 -26.30 -16.82
C GLU A 205 61.90 -26.75 -18.02
N GLY A 206 62.17 -26.16 -19.18
CA GLY A 206 61.45 -26.43 -20.42
C GLY A 206 62.01 -27.61 -21.20
N ASN A 207 61.11 -28.39 -21.79
CA ASN A 207 61.20 -28.89 -23.16
C ASN A 207 59.82 -29.35 -23.64
#